data_AF-A0A6M3JBT1-F1
#
_entry.id   AF-A0A6M3JBT1-F1
#
_cell.length_a   1.000
_cell.length_b   1.000
_cell.length_c   1.000
_cell.angle_alpha   90.00
_cell.angle_beta   90.00
_cell.angle_gamma   90.00
#
_symmetry.space_group_name_H-M   'P 1'
#
loop_
_entity.id
_entity.type
_entity.pdbx_description
1 polymer ?
#
loop_
_entity_poly.entity_id
_entity_poly.type
_entity_poly.pdbx_seq_one_letter_code
_entity_poly.pdbx_strand_id
1 'polypeptide(L)' 'MERMTREEAVQYLTKQRDLADDCQTASDFKAILLETGEAVGYTPAFRCLVKGLEPEQSIRWKD' A
#
# COMPACT_ATOMS: atom_id res chain seq x y z
N MET A 1 -17.19 -5.52 -6.21
CA MET A 1 -16.20 -4.81 -5.39
C MET A 1 -16.53 -3.33 -5.47
N GLU A 2 -17.02 -2.76 -4.37
CA GLU A 2 -17.03 -1.31 -4.25
C GLU A 2 -15.59 -0.81 -4.40
N ARG A 3 -15.41 0.25 -5.18
CA ARG A 3 -14.09 0.86 -5.33
C ARG A 3 -13.80 1.61 -4.04
N MET A 4 -12.74 1.20 -3.34
CA MET A 4 -12.20 1.93 -2.20
C MET A 4 -12.03 3.41 -2.57
N THR A 5 -12.47 4.30 -1.68
CA THR A 5 -12.29 5.75 -1.82
C THR A 5 -10.82 6.14 -1.68
N ARG A 6 -10.50 7.40 -2.02
CA ARG A 6 -9.14 7.91 -1.87
C ARG A 6 -8.68 7.91 -0.42
N GLU A 7 -9.55 8.38 0.47
CA GLU A 7 -9.27 8.49 1.90
C GLU A 7 -9.05 7.11 2.52
N GLU A 8 -9.88 6.12 2.16
CA GLU A 8 -9.72 4.74 2.60
C GLU A 8 -8.41 4.13 2.08
N ALA A 9 -8.05 4.38 0.82
CA ALA A 9 -6.81 3.84 0.25
C ALA A 9 -5.55 4.46 0.89
N VAL A 10 -5.59 5.76 1.22
CA VAL A 10 -4.52 6.42 1.98
C VAL A 10 -4.41 5.82 3.38
N GLN A 11 -5.52 5.70 4.11
CA GLN A 11 -5.52 5.10 5.45
C GLN A 11 -5.01 3.66 5.45
N TYR A 12 -5.42 2.87 4.44
CA TYR A 12 -4.98 1.50 4.28
C TYR A 12 -3.47 1.42 3.99
N LEU A 13 -2.96 2.24 3.08
CA LEU A 13 -1.51 2.31 2.78
C LEU A 13 -0.69 2.75 3.99
N THR A 14 -1.16 3.71 4.79
CA THR A 14 -0.49 4.12 6.03
C THR A 14 -0.34 2.94 6.98
N LYS A 15 -1.43 2.21 7.24
CA LYS A 15 -1.40 1.03 8.12
C LYS A 15 -0.46 -0.05 7.59
N GLN A 16 -0.49 -0.34 6.29
CA GLN A 16 0.36 -1.37 5.70
C GLN A 16 1.84 -0.96 5.68
N ARG A 17 2.14 0.34 5.57
CA ARG A 17 3.51 0.85 5.73
C ARG A 17 4.02 0.61 7.15
N ASP A 18 3.23 0.95 8.17
CA ASP A 18 3.62 0.71 9.57
C ASP A 18 3.89 -0.79 9.81
N LEU A 19 3.04 -1.67 9.29
CA LEU A 19 3.25 -3.13 9.36
C LEU A 19 4.50 -3.59 8.58
N ALA A 20 4.78 -2.98 7.44
CA ALA A 20 5.95 -3.31 6.63
C ALA A 20 7.26 -2.84 7.30
N ASP A 21 7.24 -1.72 8.01
CA ASP A 21 8.39 -1.20 8.77
C ASP A 21 8.71 -2.11 9.98
N ASP A 22 7.70 -2.73 10.58
CA ASP A 22 7.87 -3.69 11.68
C ASP A 22 8.29 -5.11 11.22
N CYS A 23 8.22 -5.41 9.92
CA CYS A 23 8.54 -6.73 9.39
C CYS A 23 10.01 -7.12 9.58
N GLN A 24 10.23 -8.32 10.10
CA GLN A 24 11.58 -8.85 10.35
C GLN A 24 12.07 -9.78 9.23
N THR A 25 11.18 -10.21 8.33
CA THR A 25 11.53 -11.15 7.25
C THR A 25 11.03 -10.69 5.89
N ALA A 26 11.76 -11.09 4.84
CA ALA A 26 11.36 -10.83 3.46
C ALA A 26 10.05 -11.53 3.06
N SER A 27 9.73 -12.67 3.71
CA SER A 27 8.49 -13.41 3.45
C SER A 27 7.27 -12.64 3.97
N ASP A 28 7.36 -12.06 5.16
CA ASP A 28 6.26 -11.29 5.76
C ASP A 28 6.04 -9.99 4.98
N PHE A 29 7.13 -9.29 4.64
CA PHE A 29 7.05 -8.10 3.79
C PHE A 29 6.39 -8.41 2.43
N LYS A 30 6.72 -9.57 1.82
CA LYS A 30 6.11 -9.99 0.56
C LYS A 30 4.61 -10.27 0.71
N ALA A 31 4.19 -10.85 1.83
CA ALA A 31 2.77 -11.08 2.11
C ALA A 31 2.01 -9.74 2.22
N ILE A 32 2.56 -8.77 2.96
CA ILE A 32 2.00 -7.41 3.07
C ILE A 32 1.91 -6.74 1.69
N LEU A 33 2.97 -6.81 0.89
CA LEU A 33 2.99 -6.21 -0.44
C LEU A 33 1.92 -6.80 -1.36
N LEU A 34 1.70 -8.12 -1.29
CA LEU A 34 0.67 -8.82 -2.06
C LEU A 34 -0.73 -8.38 -1.61
N GLU A 35 -1.03 -8.45 -0.31
CA GLU A 35 -2.32 -8.03 0.25
C GLU A 35 -2.64 -6.58 -0.11
N THR A 36 -1.63 -5.70 0.03
CA THR A 36 -1.78 -4.29 -0.30
C THR A 36 -2.01 -4.08 -1.79
N GLY A 37 -1.29 -4.82 -2.64
CA GLY A 37 -1.48 -4.80 -4.08
C GLY A 37 -2.89 -5.22 -4.52
N GLU A 38 -3.49 -6.18 -3.82
CA GLU A 38 -4.87 -6.63 -4.07
C GLU A 38 -5.91 -5.61 -3.60
N ALA A 39 -5.65 -4.94 -2.47
CA ALA A 39 -6.57 -3.96 -1.89
C ALA A 39 -6.60 -2.62 -2.63
N VAL A 40 -5.42 -2.03 -2.91
CA VAL A 40 -5.31 -0.67 -3.49
C VAL A 40 -4.72 -0.65 -4.90
N GLY A 41 -4.21 -1.78 -5.38
CA GLY A 41 -3.50 -1.91 -6.65
C GLY A 41 -1.98 -2.06 -6.48
N TYR A 42 -1.37 -2.93 -7.28
CA TYR A 42 0.06 -3.22 -7.20
C TYR A 42 0.97 -2.01 -7.43
N THR A 43 0.59 -1.09 -8.32
CA THR A 43 1.38 0.11 -8.59
C THR A 43 1.45 1.07 -7.39
N PRO A 44 0.34 1.48 -6.78
CA PRO A 44 0.40 2.29 -5.56
C PRO A 44 1.04 1.55 -4.39
N ALA A 45 0.77 0.25 -4.21
CA ALA A 45 1.42 -0.56 -3.17
C ALA A 45 2.95 -0.56 -3.31
N PHE A 46 3.47 -0.79 -4.52
CA PHE A 46 4.91 -0.77 -4.79
C PHE A 46 5.54 0.60 -4.55
N ARG A 47 4.86 1.69 -4.93
CA ARG A 47 5.34 3.06 -4.68
C ARG A 47 5.45 3.35 -3.18
N CYS A 48 4.44 2.96 -2.41
CA CYS A 48 4.40 3.21 -0.98
C CYS A 48 5.43 2.33 -0.25
N LEU A 49 5.29 1.02 -0.38
CA LEU A 49 6.00 0.06 0.47
C LEU A 49 7.44 -0.22 0.00
N VAL A 50 7.72 -0.14 -1.30
CA VAL A 50 9.05 -0.47 -1.85
C VAL A 50 9.84 0.77 -2.21
N LYS A 51 9.21 1.79 -2.81
CA LYS A 51 9.89 3.05 -3.15
C LYS A 51 9.89 4.09 -2.03
N GLY A 52 9.16 3.86 -0.94
CA GLY A 52 9.09 4.78 0.21
C GLY A 52 8.41 6.11 -0.09
N LEU A 53 7.49 6.16 -1.07
CA LEU A 53 6.65 7.33 -1.28
C LEU A 53 5.57 7.42 -0.19
N GLU A 54 5.16 8.64 0.15
CA GLU A 54 4.04 8.82 1.06
C GLU A 54 2.75 8.19 0.47
N PRO A 55 1.84 7.66 1.31
CA PRO A 55 0.57 7.08 0.89
C PRO A 55 -0.22 7.96 -0.09
N GLU A 56 -0.27 9.27 0.16
CA GLU A 56 -0.97 10.26 -0.68
C GLU A 56 -0.31 10.47 -2.05
N GLN A 57 1.00 10.28 -2.13
CA GLN A 57 1.79 10.41 -3.36
C GLN A 57 1.81 9.12 -4.18
N SER A 58 1.56 7.99 -3.52
CA SER A 58 1.62 6.65 -4.11
C SER A 58 0.44 6.39 -5.05
N ILE A 59 -0.71 6.98 -4.76
CA ILE A 59 -1.93 6.78 -5.53
C ILE A 59 -2.06 7.88 -6.61
N ARG A 60 -1.94 7.47 -7.88
CA ARG A 60 -2.28 8.32 -9.02
C ARG A 60 -3.72 8.03 -9.43
N TRP A 61 -4.64 8.82 -8.92
CA TRP A 61 -6.02 8.80 -9.38
C TRP A 61 -6.04 9.40 -10.79
N LYS A 62 -6.62 8.67 -11.76
CA LYS A 62 -7.07 9.31 -12.99
C LYS A 62 -8.38 9.99 -12.63
N ASP A 63 -8.41 11.31 -12.76
CA ASP A 63 -9.65 12.09 -12.73
C ASP A 63 -10.67 11.56 -13.75
#